data_AF-A0A930Z5B2-F1
#
_entry.id   AF-A0A930Z5B2-F1
#
_cell.length_a   1.000
_cell.length_b   1.000
_cell.length_c   1.000
_cell.angle_alpha   90.00
_cell.angle_beta   90.00
_cell.angle_gamma   90.00
#
_symmetry.space_group_name_H-M   'P 1'
#
loop_
_entity.id
_entity.type
_entity.pdbx_description
1 polymer ?
#
loop_
_entity_poly.entity_id
_entity_poly.type
_entity_poly.pdbx_seq_one_letter_code
_entity_poly.pdbx_strand_id
1 'polypeptide(L)'
;MALNQIRHPYFDRWLGQLPVVVAAEIAALLEYLSEHGRGATLPYVRHRIQISRHFPDMSELRTDHTAEGARYVMRVLTCFIDGDRGVLVCVGGNKEGWQERTGHDWYDDYVPVADQIVDRYLTRGGTP
;
A
#
# COMPACT_ATOMS: atom_id res chain seq x y z
N MET A 1 6.09 -7.79 -18.68
CA MET A 1 6.40 -8.70 -17.56
C MET A 1 5.83 -8.08 -16.31
N ALA A 2 5.19 -8.88 -15.45
CA ALA A 2 4.68 -8.37 -14.18
C ALA A 2 5.84 -7.88 -13.30
N LEU A 3 5.61 -6.80 -12.56
CA LEU A 3 6.59 -6.25 -11.63
C LEU A 3 6.88 -7.22 -10.50
N ASN A 4 8.15 -7.31 -10.11
CA ASN A 4 8.56 -8.02 -8.90
C ASN A 4 7.92 -7.36 -7.66
N GLN A 5 7.21 -8.13 -6.84
CA GLN A 5 6.65 -7.62 -5.59
C GLN A 5 7.57 -7.95 -4.43
N ILE A 6 8.00 -6.92 -3.69
CA ILE A 6 8.73 -7.07 -2.44
C ILE A 6 7.79 -6.64 -1.33
N ARG A 7 7.46 -7.54 -0.40
CA ARG A 7 6.51 -7.25 0.68
C ARG A 7 7.27 -7.02 1.97
N HIS A 8 6.99 -5.89 2.62
CA HIS A 8 7.57 -5.61 3.92
C HIS A 8 6.91 -6.51 4.98
N PRO A 9 7.66 -7.11 5.95
CA PRO A 9 7.08 -8.02 6.94
C PRO A 9 5.92 -7.44 7.77
N TYR A 10 5.93 -6.12 8.03
CA TYR A 10 4.80 -5.44 8.67
C TYR A 10 3.50 -5.55 7.86
N PHE A 11 3.59 -5.44 6.53
CA PHE A 11 2.45 -5.60 5.65
C PHE A 11 1.91 -7.03 5.70
N ASP A 12 2.77 -8.05 5.58
CA ASP A 12 2.31 -9.44 5.56
C ASP A 12 1.65 -9.84 6.89
N ARG A 13 2.22 -9.40 8.03
CA ARG A 13 1.60 -9.63 9.34
C ARG A 13 0.23 -8.99 9.43
N TRP A 14 0.08 -7.75 8.96
CA TRP A 14 -1.19 -7.02 8.98
C TRP A 14 -2.22 -7.67 8.05
N LEU A 15 -1.82 -8.06 6.84
CA LEU A 15 -2.70 -8.72 5.87
C LEU A 15 -3.29 -10.02 6.43
N GLY A 16 -2.48 -10.80 7.15
CA GLY A 16 -2.90 -12.05 7.80
C GLY A 16 -3.89 -11.89 8.96
N GLN A 17 -4.15 -10.66 9.42
CA GLN A 17 -5.13 -10.36 10.48
C GLN A 17 -6.50 -9.95 9.93
N LEU A 18 -6.62 -9.76 8.61
CA LEU A 18 -7.86 -9.33 7.98
C LEU A 18 -8.81 -10.50 7.70
N PRO A 19 -10.12 -10.25 7.59
CA PRO A 19 -11.04 -11.24 7.03
C PRO A 19 -10.56 -11.71 5.67
N VAL A 20 -10.71 -13.01 5.39
CA VAL A 20 -10.17 -13.66 4.18
C VAL A 20 -10.60 -12.94 2.90
N VAL A 21 -11.86 -12.51 2.81
CA VAL A 21 -12.39 -11.79 1.64
C VAL A 21 -11.69 -10.45 1.41
N VAL A 22 -11.40 -9.70 2.48
CA VAL A 22 -10.72 -8.40 2.41
C VAL A 22 -9.25 -8.59 2.03
N ALA A 23 -8.58 -9.59 2.62
CA ALA A 23 -7.21 -9.93 2.29
C ALA A 23 -7.06 -10.38 0.82
N ALA A 24 -8.01 -11.20 0.33
CA ALA A 24 -8.04 -11.65 -1.06
C ALA A 24 -8.22 -10.49 -2.04
N GLU A 25 -9.08 -9.51 -1.71
CA GLU A 25 -9.26 -8.32 -2.54
C GLU A 25 -7.98 -7.48 -2.62
N ILE A 26 -7.29 -7.26 -1.49
CA ILE A 26 -5.99 -6.57 -1.48
C ILE A 26 -4.95 -7.33 -2.32
N ALA A 27 -4.91 -8.66 -2.24
CA ALA A 27 -4.01 -9.48 -3.03
C ALA A 27 -4.27 -9.33 -4.55
N ALA A 28 -5.54 -9.35 -4.96
CA ALA A 28 -5.93 -9.10 -6.35
C ALA A 28 -5.54 -7.69 -6.83
N LEU A 29 -5.65 -6.67 -5.97
CA LEU A 29 -5.20 -5.32 -6.31
C LEU A 29 -3.68 -5.20 -6.43
N LEU A 30 -2.92 -5.96 -5.66
CA LEU A 30 -1.46 -6.05 -5.81
C LEU A 30 -1.07 -6.72 -7.12
N GLU A 31 -1.77 -7.78 -7.51
CA GLU A 31 -1.61 -8.43 -8.82
C GLU A 31 -1.91 -7.44 -9.96
N TYR A 32 -3.05 -6.75 -9.89
CA TYR A 32 -3.41 -5.70 -10.85
C TYR A 32 -2.32 -4.63 -10.98
N LEU A 33 -1.79 -4.12 -9.85
CA LEU A 33 -0.69 -3.15 -9.86
C LEU A 33 0.58 -3.73 -10.48
N SER A 34 0.93 -4.98 -10.17
CA SER A 34 2.10 -5.64 -10.75
C SER A 34 2.00 -5.84 -12.25
N GLU A 35 0.81 -6.17 -12.75
CA GLU A 35 0.58 -6.40 -14.18
C GLU A 35 0.60 -5.11 -14.98
N HIS A 36 0.04 -4.03 -14.43
CA HIS A 36 -0.17 -2.78 -15.15
C HIS A 36 0.88 -1.70 -14.83
N GLY A 37 1.63 -1.86 -13.75
CA GLY A 37 2.62 -0.88 -13.28
C GLY A 37 2.01 0.51 -13.12
N ARG A 38 2.65 1.53 -13.69
CA ARG A 38 2.13 2.92 -13.71
C ARG A 38 0.88 3.12 -14.56
N GLY A 39 0.48 2.10 -15.32
CA GLY A 39 -0.79 2.08 -16.06
C GLY A 39 -1.98 1.65 -15.19
N ALA A 40 -1.76 1.25 -13.94
CA ALA A 40 -2.83 0.98 -12.99
C ALA A 40 -3.57 2.29 -12.64
N THR A 41 -4.91 2.26 -12.56
CA THR A 41 -5.69 3.50 -12.43
C THR A 41 -6.77 3.43 -11.36
N LEU A 42 -7.41 4.59 -11.15
CA LEU A 42 -8.59 4.74 -10.31
C LEU A 42 -9.76 3.89 -10.84
N PRO A 43 -10.63 3.40 -9.94
CA PRO A 43 -10.70 3.73 -8.51
C PRO A 43 -9.69 2.98 -7.62
N TYR A 44 -9.01 1.98 -8.16
CA TYR A 44 -8.24 1.01 -7.38
C TYR A 44 -6.84 1.47 -7.01
N VAL A 45 -6.19 2.22 -7.89
CA VAL A 45 -4.83 2.72 -7.68
C VAL A 45 -4.79 4.22 -7.86
N ARG A 46 -4.18 4.90 -6.89
CA ARG A 46 -3.81 6.31 -7.03
C ARG A 46 -2.29 6.43 -6.92
N HIS A 47 -1.67 6.88 -7.99
CA HIS A 47 -0.25 7.16 -8.04
C HIS A 47 0.08 8.55 -7.48
N ARG A 48 1.38 8.78 -7.24
CA ARG A 48 1.95 10.10 -6.96
C ARG A 48 1.39 10.71 -5.67
N ILE A 49 1.53 9.99 -4.56
CA ILE A 49 1.18 10.49 -3.23
C ILE A 49 2.08 11.69 -2.89
N GLN A 50 1.54 12.90 -3.01
CA GLN A 50 2.31 14.16 -2.98
C GLN A 50 3.01 14.46 -1.65
N ILE A 51 2.44 13.96 -0.55
CA ILE A 51 2.99 14.16 0.80
C ILE A 51 4.13 13.19 1.14
N SER A 52 4.37 12.17 0.30
CA SER A 52 5.49 11.25 0.46
C SER A 52 6.77 11.91 -0.05
N ARG A 53 7.88 11.72 0.65
CA ARG A 53 9.20 12.14 0.14
C ARG A 53 9.66 11.34 -1.08
N HIS A 54 9.06 10.18 -1.33
CA HIS A 54 9.31 9.33 -2.49
C HIS A 54 8.37 9.63 -3.66
N PHE A 55 7.82 10.85 -3.73
CA PHE A 55 7.16 11.32 -4.93
C PHE A 55 8.15 11.29 -6.12
N PRO A 56 7.74 10.80 -7.32
CA PRO A 56 6.39 10.44 -7.73
C PRO A 56 6.05 8.94 -7.60
N ASP A 57 6.88 8.16 -6.91
CA ASP A 57 6.87 6.69 -6.96
C ASP A 57 5.98 6.04 -5.89
N MET A 58 5.71 6.76 -4.80
CA MET A 58 4.71 6.35 -3.82
C MET A 58 3.30 6.38 -4.42
N SER A 59 2.59 5.27 -4.23
CA SER A 59 1.23 5.00 -4.71
C SER A 59 0.38 4.39 -3.59
N GLU A 60 -0.93 4.44 -3.74
CA GLU A 60 -1.87 3.72 -2.88
C GLU A 60 -2.74 2.75 -3.68
N LEU A 61 -2.97 1.56 -3.13
CA LEU A 61 -4.11 0.72 -3.46
C LEU A 61 -5.31 1.10 -2.60
N ARG A 62 -6.51 0.96 -3.15
CA ARG A 62 -7.76 1.38 -2.55
C ARG A 62 -8.82 0.29 -2.74
N THR A 63 -9.35 -0.20 -1.62
CA THR A 63 -10.58 -0.98 -1.62
C THR A 63 -11.52 -0.46 -0.52
N ASP A 64 -12.81 -0.67 -0.73
CA ASP A 64 -13.88 -0.44 0.22
C ASP A 64 -14.80 -1.67 0.19
N HIS A 65 -14.71 -2.47 1.24
CA HIS A 65 -15.41 -3.75 1.33
C HIS A 65 -16.19 -3.84 2.64
N THR A 66 -17.38 -4.45 2.63
CA THR A 66 -18.09 -4.79 3.87
C THR A 66 -18.03 -6.30 4.09
N ALA A 67 -17.39 -6.72 5.17
CA ALA A 67 -17.30 -8.11 5.57
C ALA A 67 -17.74 -8.24 7.03
N GLU A 68 -18.46 -9.31 7.37
CA GLU A 68 -18.83 -9.62 8.77
C GLU A 68 -19.54 -8.46 9.51
N GLY A 69 -20.29 -7.61 8.76
CA GLY A 69 -21.00 -6.46 9.31
C GLY A 69 -20.13 -5.22 9.59
N ALA A 70 -18.84 -5.26 9.26
CA ALA A 70 -17.91 -4.13 9.39
C ALA A 70 -17.45 -3.62 8.02
N ARG A 71 -17.25 -2.30 7.92
CA ARG A 71 -16.72 -1.65 6.72
C ARG A 71 -15.19 -1.53 6.79
N TYR A 72 -14.54 -1.92 5.71
CA TYR A 72 -13.10 -1.95 5.55
C TYR A 72 -12.70 -1.02 4.40
N VAL A 73 -12.44 0.25 4.72
CA VAL A 73 -11.94 1.24 3.76
C VAL A 73 -10.41 1.14 3.75
N MET A 74 -9.89 0.15 3.04
CA MET A 74 -8.47 -0.20 3.08
C MET A 74 -7.63 0.65 2.15
N ARG A 75 -6.46 1.03 2.65
CA ARG A 75 -5.39 1.65 1.88
C ARG A 75 -4.12 0.84 2.06
N VAL A 76 -3.38 0.64 0.97
CA VAL A 76 -2.05 0.02 1.00
C VAL A 76 -1.08 0.93 0.27
N LEU A 77 -0.06 1.40 0.98
CA LEU A 77 1.00 2.22 0.40
C LEU A 77 2.06 1.33 -0.24
N THR A 78 2.35 1.62 -1.51
CA THR A 78 3.33 0.92 -2.33
C THR A 78 4.27 1.92 -2.99
N CYS A 79 5.51 1.52 -3.29
CA CYS A 79 6.48 2.37 -3.97
C CYS A 79 7.09 1.63 -5.15
N PHE A 80 7.10 2.23 -6.34
CA PHE A 80 7.92 1.71 -7.44
C PHE A 80 9.39 1.84 -7.09
N ILE A 81 10.17 0.82 -7.44
CA ILE A 81 11.60 0.70 -7.11
C ILE A 81 12.38 0.18 -8.32
N ASP A 82 13.70 0.38 -8.26
CA ASP A 82 14.66 -0.17 -9.24
C ASP A 82 14.36 0.20 -10.70
N GLY A 83 13.86 1.43 -10.93
CA GLY A 83 13.47 1.93 -12.25
C GLY A 83 12.23 1.23 -12.81
N ASP A 84 11.19 1.09 -11.98
CA ASP A 84 9.92 0.42 -12.30
C ASP A 84 10.07 -1.05 -12.66
N ARG A 85 11.08 -1.73 -12.12
CA ARG A 85 11.22 -3.20 -12.26
C ARG A 85 10.57 -3.97 -11.12
N GLY A 86 10.28 -3.29 -10.02
CA GLY A 86 9.59 -3.86 -8.88
C GLY A 86 8.70 -2.84 -8.18
N VAL A 87 7.91 -3.36 -7.24
CA VAL A 87 7.09 -2.59 -6.32
C VAL A 87 7.35 -3.08 -4.90
N LEU A 88 7.68 -2.14 -4.00
CA LEU A 88 7.77 -2.39 -2.57
C LEU A 88 6.41 -2.14 -1.93
N VAL A 89 5.82 -3.18 -1.35
CA VAL A 89 4.57 -3.11 -0.60
C VAL A 89 4.92 -2.77 0.85
N CYS A 90 4.61 -1.55 1.27
CA CYS A 90 5.16 -0.97 2.50
C CYS A 90 4.27 -1.26 3.72
N VAL A 91 3.07 -0.70 3.72
CA VAL A 91 2.15 -0.75 4.87
C VAL A 91 0.71 -0.64 4.38
N GLY A 92 -0.20 -1.31 5.08
CA GLY A 92 -1.63 -1.16 4.86
C GLY A 92 -2.38 -0.80 6.15
N GLY A 93 -3.58 -0.25 6.00
CA GLY A 93 -4.43 0.11 7.12
C GLY A 93 -5.87 0.39 6.72
N ASN A 94 -6.77 0.32 7.70
CA ASN A 94 -8.16 0.71 7.54
C ASN A 94 -8.31 2.21 7.81
N LYS A 95 -8.65 2.98 6.77
CA LYS A 95 -8.91 4.42 6.87
C LYS A 95 -10.28 4.70 7.51
N GLU A 96 -11.20 3.73 7.53
CA GLU A 96 -12.54 3.92 8.09
C GLU A 96 -12.47 4.35 9.56
N GLY A 97 -13.08 5.49 9.88
CA GLY A 97 -13.15 6.04 11.23
C GLY A 97 -11.79 6.50 11.80
N TRP A 98 -10.72 6.57 11.01
CA TRP A 98 -9.38 6.86 11.54
C TRP A 98 -9.33 8.26 12.16
N GLN A 99 -9.74 9.28 11.42
CA GLN A 99 -9.68 10.67 11.87
C GLN A 99 -10.56 10.91 13.09
N GLU A 100 -11.73 10.28 13.17
CA GLU A 100 -12.60 10.38 14.33
C GLU A 100 -11.99 9.74 15.58
N ARG A 101 -11.20 8.66 15.41
CA ARG A 101 -10.55 7.96 16.53
C ARG A 101 -9.25 8.62 16.98
N THR A 102 -8.46 9.18 16.07
CA THR A 102 -7.10 9.66 16.36
C THR A 102 -6.98 11.18 16.35
N GLY A 103 -7.91 11.88 15.69
CA GLY A 103 -7.82 13.33 15.44
C GLY A 103 -6.92 13.71 14.26
N HIS A 104 -6.27 12.74 13.58
CA HIS A 104 -5.34 12.98 12.46
C HIS A 104 -5.87 12.38 11.15
N ASP A 105 -5.50 12.91 9.98
CA ASP A 105 -5.77 12.17 8.74
C ASP A 105 -4.89 10.91 8.71
N TRP A 106 -5.45 9.78 8.29
CA TRP A 106 -4.74 8.52 8.12
C TRP A 106 -3.40 8.65 7.38
N TYR A 107 -3.35 9.53 6.39
CA TYR A 107 -2.14 9.77 5.61
C TYR A 107 -1.01 10.41 6.41
N ASP A 108 -1.32 11.26 7.39
CA ASP A 108 -0.32 11.92 8.24
C ASP A 108 0.43 10.90 9.10
N ASP A 109 -0.23 9.81 9.48
CA ASP A 109 0.38 8.75 10.29
C ASP A 109 1.05 7.67 9.42
N TYR A 110 0.46 7.28 8.30
CA TYR A 110 0.91 6.13 7.51
C TYR A 110 1.95 6.45 6.44
N VAL A 111 1.90 7.63 5.82
CA VAL A 111 2.89 7.99 4.78
C VAL A 111 4.32 8.08 5.35
N PRO A 112 4.57 8.71 6.51
CA PRO A 112 5.90 8.70 7.10
C PRO A 112 6.45 7.30 7.40
N VAL A 113 5.57 6.35 7.76
CA VAL A 113 5.95 4.95 7.99
C VAL A 113 6.35 4.28 6.68
N ALA A 114 5.57 4.44 5.62
CA ALA A 114 5.91 3.93 4.30
C ALA A 114 7.22 4.54 3.80
N ASP A 115 7.42 5.84 3.98
CA ASP A 115 8.64 6.54 3.57
C ASP A 115 9.89 5.97 4.25
N GLN A 116 9.82 5.67 5.55
CA GLN A 116 10.91 5.03 6.28
C GLN A 116 11.22 3.61 5.78
N ILE A 117 10.20 2.86 5.38
CA ILE A 117 10.37 1.52 4.82
C ILE A 117 11.12 1.60 3.49
N VAL A 118 10.73 2.53 2.61
CA VAL A 118 11.39 2.75 1.32
C VAL A 118 12.84 3.22 1.52
N ASP A 119 13.10 4.17 2.43
CA ASP A 119 14.47 4.63 2.70
C ASP A 119 15.40 3.49 3.12
N ARG A 120 14.91 2.60 3.99
CA ARG A 120 15.67 1.44 4.45
C ARG A 120 15.95 0.47 3.32
N TYR A 121 14.97 0.22 2.45
CA TYR A 121 15.15 -0.64 1.27
C TYR A 121 16.26 -0.08 0.36
N LEU A 122 16.19 1.22 0.03
CA LEU A 122 17.15 1.89 -0.85
C LEU A 122 18.56 1.94 -0.24
N THR A 123 18.67 2.17 1.07
CA THR A 123 19.97 2.24 1.76
C THR A 123 20.64 0.87 1.88
N ARG A 124 19.85 -0.22 1.99
CA ARG A 124 20.36 -1.60 2.14
C ARG A 124 20.63 -2.31 0.82
N GLY A 125 20.51 -1.62 -0.32
CA GLY A 125 20.72 -2.23 -1.64
C GLY A 125 19.68 -3.30 -2.00
N GLY A 126 18.46 -3.19 -1.48
CA GLY A 126 17.33 -4.02 -1.92
C GLY A 126 17.12 -5.36 -1.21
N THR A 127 17.63 -5.54 0.00
CA THR A 127 17.34 -6.74 0.81
C THR A 127 16.22 -6.43 1.83
N PRO A 128 15.08 -7.16 1.83
CA PRO A 128 14.00 -6.99 2.81
C PRO A 128 14.44 -7.38 4.23
#